data_AF-A0A2K3PCN0-F1
#
_entry.id   AF-A0A2K3PCN0-F1
#
_cell.length_a   1.000
_cell.length_b   1.000
_cell.length_c   1.000
_cell.angle_alpha   90.00
_cell.angle_beta   90.00
_cell.angle_gamma   90.00
#
_symmetry.space_group_name_H-M   'P 1'
#
loop_
_entity.id
_entity.type
_entity.pdbx_description
1 polymer ?
#
loop_
_entity_poly.entity_id
_entity_poly.type
_entity_poly.pdbx_seq_one_letter_code
_entity_poly.pdbx_strand_id
1 'polypeptide(L)'
;SSRKLILYSKPGCCLCDGLKEKLQSAFLLSGPHSLSDVDLHIRDITTNPEWEKAYQYEIPVLAKVLSDGTEHKHSSNLAFPGVGHASVFDTDTCDYIKL
;
A
#
# COMPACT_ATOMS: atom_id res chain seq x y z
N SER A 1 -17.86 -3.95 -14.03
CA SER A 1 -16.60 -4.71 -14.19
C SER A 1 -15.77 -4.31 -12.99
N SER A 2 -15.64 -5.21 -12.02
CA SER A 2 -15.04 -4.87 -10.72
C SER A 2 -13.60 -4.38 -10.91
N ARG A 3 -13.26 -3.25 -10.27
CA ARG A 3 -11.92 -2.68 -10.30
C ARG A 3 -11.08 -3.40 -9.26
N LYS A 4 -10.01 -4.07 -9.67
CA LYS A 4 -9.14 -4.79 -8.73
C LYS A 4 -8.06 -3.88 -8.19
N LEU A 5 -7.93 -3.84 -6.87
CA LEU A 5 -6.92 -3.08 -6.14
C LEU A 5 -6.11 -4.04 -5.29
N ILE A 6 -4.79 -3.94 -5.33
CA ILE A 6 -3.88 -4.79 -4.57
C ILE A 6 -3.18 -3.92 -3.52
N LEU A 7 -3.21 -4.35 -2.26
CA LEU A 7 -2.42 -3.77 -1.18
C LEU A 7 -1.28 -4.73 -0.85
N TYR A 8 -0.07 -4.32 -1.17
CA TYR A 8 1.13 -5.02 -0.74
C TYR A 8 1.42 -4.64 0.72
N SER A 9 1.46 -5.63 1.59
CA SER A 9 1.67 -5.49 3.04
C SER A 9 2.70 -6.49 3.54
N LYS A 10 3.06 -6.36 4.82
CA LYS A 10 3.93 -7.31 5.53
C LYS A 10 3.32 -7.60 6.92
N PRO A 11 3.44 -8.83 7.45
CA PRO A 11 3.06 -9.11 8.83
C PRO A 11 3.86 -8.25 9.82
N GLY A 12 3.17 -7.62 10.78
CA GLY A 12 3.79 -6.71 11.75
C GLY A 12 3.82 -5.24 11.33
N CYS A 13 3.29 -4.90 10.15
CA CYS A 13 3.23 -3.52 9.65
C CYS A 13 2.03 -2.75 10.22
N CYS A 14 2.26 -1.88 11.21
CA CYS A 14 1.24 -1.04 11.84
C CYS A 14 0.50 -0.14 10.82
N LEU A 15 1.22 0.41 9.84
CA LEU A 15 0.64 1.26 8.79
C LEU A 15 -0.28 0.49 7.84
N CYS A 16 0.05 -0.77 7.56
CA CYS A 16 -0.69 -1.60 6.63
C CYS A 16 -2.08 -1.92 7.21
N ASP A 17 -2.14 -2.23 8.50
CA ASP A 17 -3.41 -2.47 9.21
C ASP A 17 -4.27 -1.19 9.25
N GLY A 18 -3.68 -0.05 9.63
CA GLY A 18 -4.41 1.22 9.66
C GLY A 18 -4.91 1.68 8.28
N LEU A 19 -4.15 1.43 7.21
CA LEU A 19 -4.59 1.73 5.84
C LEU A 19 -5.69 0.77 5.37
N LYS A 20 -5.57 -0.52 5.69
CA LYS A 20 -6.58 -1.53 5.38
C LYS A 20 -7.93 -1.18 5.99
N GLU A 21 -7.97 -0.80 7.27
CA GLU A 21 -9.20 -0.39 7.94
C GLU A 21 -9.84 0.84 7.29
N LYS A 22 -9.02 1.84 6.91
CA LYS A 22 -9.49 3.04 6.20
C LYS A 22 -10.07 2.70 4.83
N LEU A 23 -9.42 1.82 4.07
CA LEU A 23 -9.92 1.36 2.77
C LEU A 23 -11.24 0.60 2.92
N GLN A 24 -11.33 -0.32 3.88
CA GLN A 24 -12.57 -1.04 4.16
C GLN A 24 -13.70 -0.08 4.53
N SER A 25 -13.43 0.90 5.37
CA SER A 25 -14.39 1.95 5.73
C SER A 25 -14.83 2.75 4.49
N ALA A 26 -13.88 3.11 3.61
CA ALA A 26 -14.17 3.81 2.36
C ALA A 26 -15.01 2.97 1.39
N PHE A 27 -14.85 1.64 1.36
CA PHE A 27 -15.70 0.75 0.57
C PHE A 27 -17.12 0.65 1.11
N LEU A 28 -17.30 0.73 2.42
CA LEU A 28 -18.62 0.73 3.08
C LEU A 28 -19.38 2.05 2.87
N LEU A 29 -18.66 3.16 2.63
CA LEU A 29 -19.26 4.45 2.33
C LEU A 29 -19.94 4.41 0.95
N SER A 30 -21.26 4.25 0.96
CA SER A 30 -22.12 4.29 -0.22
C SER A 30 -22.40 5.74 -0.62
N GLY A 31 -21.74 6.21 -1.68
CA GLY A 31 -21.96 7.52 -2.30
C GLY A 31 -21.86 7.48 -3.83
N PRO A 32 -22.09 8.59 -4.55
CA PRO A 32 -22.00 8.64 -6.01
C PRO A 32 -20.60 8.31 -6.56
N HIS A 33 -19.56 8.36 -5.72
CA HIS A 33 -18.19 7.90 -6.01
C HIS A 33 -17.84 6.60 -5.26
N SER A 34 -18.85 5.82 -4.83
CA SER A 34 -18.62 4.64 -3.99
C SER A 34 -17.65 3.69 -4.66
N LEU A 35 -16.67 3.27 -3.87
CA LEU A 35 -15.68 2.27 -4.26
C LEU A 35 -16.24 0.85 -4.03
N SER A 36 -17.56 0.69 -3.98
CA SER A 36 -18.26 -0.57 -3.72
C SER A 36 -18.07 -1.64 -4.81
N ASP A 37 -17.60 -1.26 -6.00
CA ASP A 37 -17.22 -2.18 -7.08
C ASP A 37 -15.70 -2.45 -7.10
N VAL A 38 -14.97 -2.11 -6.04
CA VAL A 38 -13.52 -2.35 -5.90
C VAL A 38 -13.27 -3.63 -5.10
N ASP A 39 -12.50 -4.55 -5.68
CA ASP A 39 -12.04 -5.77 -5.02
C ASP A 39 -10.62 -5.55 -4.47
N LEU A 40 -10.48 -5.48 -3.15
CA LEU A 40 -9.19 -5.26 -2.47
C LEU A 40 -8.51 -6.59 -2.14
N HIS A 41 -7.37 -6.84 -2.77
CA HIS A 41 -6.53 -8.02 -2.55
C HIS A 41 -5.33 -7.64 -1.71
N ILE A 42 -5.09 -8.34 -0.61
CA ILE A 42 -3.90 -8.13 0.20
C ILE A 42 -2.85 -9.16 -0.18
N ARG A 43 -1.65 -8.68 -0.54
CA ARG A 43 -0.50 -9.53 -0.86
C ARG A 43 0.60 -9.30 0.16
N ASP A 44 1.01 -10.38 0.82
CA ASP A 44 2.15 -10.35 1.73
C ASP A 44 3.45 -10.36 0.92
N ILE A 45 4.23 -9.29 1.03
CA ILE A 45 5.50 -9.15 0.31
C ILE A 45 6.52 -10.20 0.76
N THR A 46 6.43 -10.72 1.99
CA THR A 46 7.38 -11.72 2.53
C THR A 46 7.21 -13.09 1.90
N THR A 47 6.06 -13.33 1.24
CA THR A 47 5.80 -14.58 0.52
C THR A 47 6.53 -14.68 -0.82
N ASN A 48 7.02 -13.55 -1.34
CA ASN A 48 7.76 -13.49 -2.59
C ASN A 48 8.98 -12.58 -2.45
N PRO A 49 10.21 -13.11 -2.56
CA PRO A 49 11.43 -12.32 -2.38
C PRO A 49 11.57 -11.15 -3.37
N GLU A 50 10.95 -11.22 -4.56
CA GLU A 50 10.92 -10.09 -5.49
C GLU A 50 10.06 -8.93 -4.96
N TRP A 51 8.92 -9.24 -4.35
CA TRP A 51 8.05 -8.24 -3.72
C TRP A 51 8.69 -7.68 -2.46
N GLU A 52 9.27 -8.53 -1.63
CA GLU A 52 10.00 -8.09 -0.44
C GLU A 52 11.12 -7.13 -0.83
N LYS A 53 11.99 -7.51 -1.78
CA LYS A 53 13.08 -6.64 -2.22
C LYS A 53 12.59 -5.31 -2.80
N ALA A 54 11.49 -5.33 -3.55
CA ALA A 54 10.93 -4.14 -4.20
C ALA A 54 10.19 -3.21 -3.23
N TYR A 55 9.53 -3.75 -2.19
CA TYR A 55 8.56 -3.01 -1.40
C TYR A 55 8.86 -2.94 0.10
N GLN A 56 9.80 -3.71 0.65
CA GLN A 56 10.09 -3.76 2.09
C GLN A 56 10.27 -2.40 2.76
N TYR A 57 10.71 -1.37 2.03
CA TYR A 57 10.90 0.00 2.54
C TYR A 57 9.83 1.00 2.06
N GLU A 58 8.92 0.58 1.19
CA GLU A 58 7.88 1.44 0.61
C GLU A 58 6.46 0.97 0.96
N ILE A 59 6.31 -0.14 1.69
CA ILE A 59 5.00 -0.56 2.17
C ILE A 59 4.40 0.51 3.09
N PRO A 60 3.07 0.72 3.07
CA PRO A 60 2.10 0.05 2.20
C PRO A 60 2.12 0.55 0.73
N VAL A 61 2.05 -0.38 -0.23
CA VAL A 61 1.96 -0.03 -1.67
C VAL A 61 0.59 -0.44 -2.21
N LEU A 62 -0.11 0.50 -2.85
CA LEU A 62 -1.38 0.25 -3.51
C LEU A 62 -1.18 0.12 -5.02
N ALA A 63 -1.62 -0.97 -5.62
CA ALA A 63 -1.55 -1.19 -7.05
C ALA A 63 -2.94 -1.41 -7.65
N LYS A 64 -3.34 -0.56 -8.58
CA LYS A 64 -4.58 -0.71 -9.34
C LYS A 64 -4.32 -1.61 -10.54
N VAL A 65 -5.10 -2.68 -10.69
CA VAL A 65 -5.06 -3.52 -11.88
C VAL A 65 -5.92 -2.86 -12.95
N LEU A 66 -5.31 -2.59 -14.09
CA LEU A 66 -5.96 -2.07 -15.28
C LEU A 66 -6.64 -3.20 -16.05
N SER A 67 -7.53 -2.85 -16.98
CA SER A 67 -8.28 -3.84 -17.78
C SER A 67 -7.40 -4.69 -18.69
N ASP A 68 -6.18 -4.24 -18.99
CA ASP A 68 -5.15 -4.96 -19.75
C ASP A 68 -4.34 -5.94 -18.89
N GLY A 69 -4.59 -6.01 -17.58
CA GLY A 69 -3.85 -6.84 -16.62
C GLY A 69 -2.62 -6.15 -16.03
N THR A 70 -2.28 -4.93 -16.45
CA THR A 70 -1.14 -4.17 -15.94
C THR A 70 -1.43 -3.62 -14.54
N GLU A 71 -0.45 -3.71 -13.64
CA GLU A 71 -0.55 -3.15 -12.28
C GLU A 71 0.04 -1.73 -12.25
N HIS A 72 -0.81 -0.72 -12.07
CA HIS A 72 -0.38 0.66 -11.85
C HIS A 72 -0.19 0.92 -10.36
N LYS A 73 1.07 1.11 -9.94
CA LYS A 73 1.48 1.19 -8.53
C LYS A 73 1.51 2.65 -8.06
N HIS A 74 0.84 2.92 -6.95
CA HIS A 74 0.98 4.12 -6.15
C HIS A 74 1.64 3.73 -4.83
N SER A 75 2.96 3.94 -4.72
CA SER A 75 3.62 3.95 -3.41
C SER A 75 3.18 5.21 -2.67
N SER A 76 2.77 5.09 -1.42
CA SER A 76 2.54 6.26 -0.55
C SER A 76 3.83 6.93 -0.09
N ASN A 77 4.98 6.60 -0.71
CA ASN A 77 6.18 7.42 -0.65
C ASN A 77 5.88 8.77 -1.30
N LEU A 78 5.27 9.66 -0.51
CA LEU A 78 5.62 11.06 -0.50
C LEU A 78 7.13 11.10 -0.28
N ALA A 79 7.92 10.99 -1.36
CA ALA A 79 9.26 11.51 -1.35
C ALA A 79 9.09 12.99 -1.00
N PHE A 80 9.32 13.37 0.26
CA PHE A 80 9.38 14.77 0.65
C PHE A 80 10.55 15.37 -0.11
N PRO A 81 10.32 16.24 -1.11
CA PRO A 81 11.41 16.91 -1.78
C PRO A 81 11.98 17.92 -0.76
N GLY A 82 13.04 17.56 -0.03
CA GLY A 82 13.72 18.50 0.87
C GLY A 82 14.37 17.97 2.16
N VAL A 83 14.33 16.68 2.49
CA VAL A 83 15.01 16.17 3.70
C VAL A 83 16.42 15.67 3.36
N GLY A 84 17.42 16.51 3.62
CA GLY A 84 18.85 16.25 3.43
C GLY A 84 19.49 15.25 4.40
N HIS A 85 18.79 14.19 4.80
CA HIS A 85 19.36 13.04 5.53
C HIS A 85 18.45 11.86 5.23
N ALA A 86 18.96 10.83 4.54
CA ALA A 86 18.17 9.68 4.11
C ALA A 86 17.52 9.01 5.35
N SER A 87 16.23 9.27 5.56
CA SER A 87 15.45 8.72 6.66
C SER A 87 14.33 7.91 6.02
N VAL A 88 14.24 6.63 6.38
CA VAL A 88 13.22 5.70 5.88
C VAL A 88 12.20 5.52 6.98
N PHE A 89 10.90 5.65 6.67
CA PHE A 89 9.87 5.31 7.64
C PHE A 89 9.83 3.79 7.82
N ASP A 90 10.20 3.34 9.00
CA ASP A 90 10.17 1.94 9.38
C ASP A 90 8.75 1.55 9.78
N THR A 91 8.12 0.78 8.91
CA THR A 91 6.73 0.34 9.08
C THR A 91 6.55 -0.75 10.14
N ASP A 92 7.64 -1.36 10.60
CA ASP A 92 7.62 -2.41 11.62
C ASP A 92 7.62 -1.79 13.05
N THR A 93 8.33 -0.67 13.22
CA THR A 93 8.50 0.06 14.50
C THR A 93 7.68 1.35 14.56
N CYS A 94 7.07 1.77 13.45
CA CYS A 94 6.31 3.00 13.33
C CYS A 94 7.17 4.27 13.62
N ASP A 95 8.46 4.27 13.26
CA ASP A 95 9.42 5.37 13.46
C ASP A 95 10.23 5.67 12.18
N TYR A 96 10.95 6.79 12.11
CA TYR A 96 11.88 7.08 11.00
C TYR A 96 13.29 6.58 11.36
N ILE A 97 13.76 5.55 10.64
CA ILE A 97 15.16 5.13 10.73
C ILE A 97 16.00 6.11 9.93
N LYS A 98 16.97 6.70 10.62
CA LYS A 98 18.04 7.49 10.00
C LYS A 98 19.10 6.53 9.46
N LEU A 99 19.34 6.55 8.15
CA LEU A 99 20.44 5.82 7.52
C LEU A 99 21.79 6.47 7.83
#